data_AF-A0A2T1GAR9-F1
#
_entry.id   AF-A0A2T1GAR9-F1
#
_cell.length_a   1.000
_cell.length_b   1.000
_cell.length_c   1.000
_cell.angle_alpha   90.00
_cell.angle_beta   90.00
_cell.angle_gamma   90.00
#
_symmetry.space_group_name_H-M   'P 1'
#
loop_
_entity.id
_entity.type
_entity.pdbx_description
1 polymer ?
#
loop_
_entity_poly.entity_id
_entity_poly.type
_entity_poly.pdbx_seq_one_letter_code
_entity_poly.pdbx_strand_id
1 'polypeptide(L)'
;MTLSIRPDSAAFDVSTDRAGATQHGGITALFLGCQVAPDLWVPVKKLIWDESGYRMGCVAGVKQAIASSRLWQNYFGLSPLDRISITPSIPPVYACRMPLDRPQEMPINSPDLGLPDDLDDPIAYVARSGGYRRKDDLDVFPELEPDADDRYRFFFGLSGLHLLANERWLEDTVRAGDRLIIHGRGAIHQPTGQPIGSVPGYIQALVTEHPTNVTLQIERVNDAFFTKRKLLCSATCSNFTPFISALYLPIGDLDGNR
;
A
#
# COMPACT_ATOMS: atom_id res chain seq x y z
N MET A 1 51.96 -6.65 0.90
CA MET A 1 50.65 -7.15 1.37
C MET A 1 49.60 -6.58 0.44
N THR A 2 49.18 -7.37 -0.53
CA THR A 2 48.24 -6.97 -1.57
C THR A 2 46.87 -7.53 -1.19
N LEU A 3 45.95 -6.67 -0.75
CA LEU A 3 44.59 -7.05 -0.41
C LEU A 3 43.83 -7.32 -1.71
N SER A 4 43.68 -8.61 -2.03
CA SER A 4 42.81 -9.12 -3.07
C SER A 4 41.36 -8.96 -2.62
N ILE A 5 40.64 -8.02 -3.24
CA ILE A 5 39.20 -7.87 -3.08
C ILE A 5 38.56 -8.95 -3.95
N ARG A 6 37.98 -9.98 -3.31
CA ARG A 6 37.11 -10.94 -3.99
C ARG A 6 35.81 -10.24 -4.39
N PRO A 7 35.38 -10.26 -5.66
CA PRO A 7 34.06 -9.81 -6.04
C PRO A 7 33.12 -11.00 -5.95
N ASP A 8 32.73 -11.39 -4.73
CA ASP A 8 31.57 -12.26 -4.54
C ASP A 8 30.37 -11.37 -4.15
N SER A 9 29.97 -10.48 -5.06
CA SER A 9 28.57 -10.06 -5.10
C SER A 9 27.87 -11.05 -6.02
N ALA A 10 27.25 -12.07 -5.43
CA ALA A 10 26.13 -12.73 -6.08
C ALA A 10 25.07 -11.63 -6.29
N ALA A 11 25.11 -11.00 -7.46
CA ALA A 11 24.01 -10.21 -7.95
C ALA A 11 22.82 -11.16 -7.95
N PHE A 12 21.86 -10.90 -7.07
CA PHE A 12 20.59 -11.59 -7.10
C PHE A 12 20.03 -11.36 -8.50
N ASP A 13 19.91 -12.45 -9.26
CA ASP A 13 19.27 -12.40 -10.55
C ASP A 13 17.81 -12.01 -10.27
N VAL A 14 17.39 -10.85 -10.74
CA VAL A 14 16.01 -10.32 -10.64
C VAL A 14 15.03 -11.19 -11.47
N SER A 15 15.43 -12.43 -11.79
CA SER A 15 14.76 -13.39 -12.67
C SER A 15 13.85 -14.38 -11.94
N THR A 16 13.79 -14.39 -10.61
CA THR A 16 13.01 -15.38 -9.85
C THR A 16 11.59 -14.97 -9.50
N ASP A 17 11.17 -13.74 -9.76
CA ASP A 17 9.74 -13.36 -9.71
C ASP A 17 9.21 -13.25 -11.14
N ARG A 18 9.07 -14.41 -11.79
CA ARG A 18 8.29 -14.52 -13.02
C ARG A 18 6.84 -14.60 -12.60
N ALA A 19 5.98 -13.81 -13.23
CA ALA A 19 4.54 -13.95 -13.10
C ALA A 19 4.13 -15.37 -13.55
N GLY A 20 4.08 -16.30 -12.60
CA GLY A 20 3.23 -17.48 -12.66
C GLY A 20 1.86 -17.11 -12.12
N ALA A 21 0.89 -18.02 -12.23
CA ALA A 21 -0.42 -17.89 -11.60
C ALA A 21 -0.33 -18.00 -10.06
N THR A 22 0.51 -17.18 -9.43
CA THR A 22 0.64 -17.10 -7.98
C THR A 22 -0.60 -16.37 -7.47
N GLN A 23 -1.47 -17.13 -6.79
CA GLN A 23 -2.67 -16.58 -6.19
C GLN A 23 -2.23 -15.73 -4.99
N HIS A 24 -2.12 -14.40 -5.17
CA HIS A 24 -1.67 -13.44 -4.16
C HIS A 24 -2.71 -13.21 -3.05
N GLY A 25 -3.32 -14.28 -2.52
CA GLY A 25 -4.32 -14.20 -1.45
C GLY A 25 -5.56 -13.36 -1.80
N GLY A 26 -6.03 -13.42 -3.06
CA GLY A 26 -7.18 -12.63 -3.55
C GLY A 26 -6.83 -11.21 -4.01
N ILE A 27 -5.54 -10.84 -4.05
CA ILE A 27 -5.10 -9.59 -4.66
C ILE A 27 -5.07 -9.75 -6.18
N THR A 28 -5.78 -8.87 -6.90
CA THR A 28 -5.88 -8.91 -8.38
C THR A 28 -5.05 -7.83 -9.07
N ALA A 29 -4.71 -6.76 -8.35
CA ALA A 29 -3.89 -5.66 -8.84
C ALA A 29 -3.24 -4.90 -7.68
N LEU A 30 -2.24 -4.08 -7.99
CA LEU A 30 -1.70 -3.08 -7.08
C LEU A 30 -1.87 -1.67 -7.65
N PHE A 31 -2.47 -0.80 -6.87
CA PHE A 31 -2.47 0.62 -7.16
C PHE A 31 -1.30 1.32 -6.50
N LEU A 32 -0.82 2.38 -7.14
CA LEU A 32 0.03 3.39 -6.55
C LEU A 32 -0.79 4.68 -6.47
N GLY A 33 -0.84 5.31 -5.31
CA GLY A 33 -1.45 6.62 -5.12
C GLY A 33 -0.48 7.64 -4.57
N CYS A 34 -0.82 8.92 -4.69
CA CYS A 34 -0.02 10.00 -4.13
C CYS A 34 -0.85 10.97 -3.29
N GLN A 35 -0.25 11.47 -2.21
CA GLN A 35 -0.77 12.62 -1.50
C GLN A 35 -0.40 13.90 -2.26
N VAL A 36 -1.40 14.66 -2.68
CA VAL A 36 -1.25 15.92 -3.43
C VAL A 36 -1.32 17.12 -2.48
N ALA A 37 -2.27 17.10 -1.55
CA ALA A 37 -2.47 18.08 -0.48
C ALA A 37 -3.03 17.36 0.77
N PRO A 38 -3.08 17.95 1.97
CA PRO A 38 -3.54 17.27 3.19
C PRO A 38 -4.92 16.60 3.09
N ASP A 39 -5.80 17.14 2.26
CA ASP A 39 -7.17 16.70 1.99
C ASP A 39 -7.35 16.09 0.58
N LEU A 40 -6.28 16.07 -0.23
CA LEU A 40 -6.32 15.54 -1.59
C LEU A 40 -5.29 14.43 -1.75
N TRP A 41 -5.81 13.21 -1.88
CA TRP A 41 -5.08 12.04 -2.29
C TRP A 41 -5.70 11.49 -3.58
N VAL A 42 -4.88 10.97 -4.50
CA VAL A 42 -5.38 10.40 -5.77
C VAL A 42 -4.61 9.14 -6.17
N PRO A 43 -5.26 8.15 -6.81
CA PRO A 43 -4.56 7.04 -7.44
C PRO A 43 -3.87 7.54 -8.73
N VAL A 44 -2.69 7.00 -9.03
CA VAL A 44 -1.86 7.47 -10.16
C VAL A 44 -1.40 6.35 -11.09
N LYS A 45 -1.22 5.12 -10.60
CA LYS A 45 -0.88 3.96 -11.43
C LYS A 45 -1.60 2.70 -10.98
N LYS A 46 -1.82 1.78 -11.92
CA LYS A 46 -2.29 0.41 -11.68
C LYS A 46 -1.27 -0.57 -12.25
N LEU A 47 -0.96 -1.60 -11.50
CA LEU A 47 -0.15 -2.75 -11.87
C LEU A 47 -1.04 -3.99 -11.85
N ILE A 48 -1.12 -4.69 -12.97
CA ILE A 48 -1.73 -6.01 -13.10
C ILE A 48 -0.66 -7.01 -13.55
N TRP A 49 -0.98 -8.29 -13.46
CA TRP A 49 -0.12 -9.37 -13.91
C TRP A 49 -0.94 -10.52 -14.45
N ASP A 50 -0.33 -11.26 -15.36
CA ASP A 50 -0.84 -12.49 -15.94
C ASP A 50 0.35 -13.38 -16.35
N GLU A 51 0.09 -14.46 -17.08
CA GLU A 51 1.14 -15.36 -17.59
C GLU A 51 2.15 -14.67 -18.53
N SER A 52 1.81 -13.50 -19.09
CA SER A 52 2.69 -12.71 -19.97
C SER A 52 3.62 -11.76 -19.22
N GLY A 53 3.46 -11.64 -17.89
CA GLY A 53 4.26 -10.77 -17.03
C GLY A 53 3.43 -9.67 -16.37
N TYR A 54 4.09 -8.56 -16.07
CA TYR A 54 3.53 -7.42 -15.39
C TYR A 54 3.16 -6.32 -16.38
N ARG A 55 1.96 -5.76 -16.23
CA ARG A 55 1.50 -4.59 -17.01
C ARG A 55 1.20 -3.43 -16.08
N MET A 56 1.74 -2.26 -16.40
CA MET A 56 1.57 -1.05 -15.60
C MET A 56 1.16 0.13 -16.48
N GLY A 57 0.14 0.87 -16.04
CA GLY A 57 -0.35 2.07 -16.70
C GLY A 57 -0.71 3.16 -15.69
N CYS A 58 -0.84 4.41 -16.17
CA CYS A 58 -1.42 5.47 -15.35
C CYS A 58 -2.93 5.27 -15.22
N VAL A 59 -3.52 5.75 -14.13
CA VAL A 59 -4.98 5.84 -13.97
C VAL A 59 -5.43 7.30 -13.97
N ALA A 60 -6.72 7.54 -14.18
CA ALA A 60 -7.28 8.88 -14.40
C ALA A 60 -6.91 9.91 -13.32
N GLY A 61 -6.77 9.49 -12.05
CA GLY A 61 -6.38 10.34 -10.94
C GLY A 61 -5.03 11.06 -11.11
N VAL A 62 -4.14 10.53 -11.96
CA VAL A 62 -2.87 11.21 -12.29
C VAL A 62 -3.10 12.60 -12.91
N LYS A 63 -4.20 12.80 -13.64
CA LYS A 63 -4.54 14.09 -14.25
C LYS A 63 -4.78 15.15 -13.18
N GLN A 64 -5.44 14.76 -12.09
CA GLN A 64 -5.68 15.63 -10.95
C GLN A 64 -4.37 15.92 -10.20
N ALA A 65 -3.50 14.93 -10.00
CA ALA A 65 -2.18 15.16 -9.40
C ALA A 65 -1.36 16.19 -10.20
N ILE A 66 -1.32 16.05 -11.54
CA ILE A 66 -0.60 16.95 -12.45
C ILE A 66 -1.19 18.37 -12.41
N ALA A 67 -2.52 18.49 -12.43
CA ALA A 67 -3.19 19.78 -12.44
C ALA A 67 -3.03 20.55 -11.11
N SER A 68 -2.94 19.83 -9.99
CA SER A 68 -2.94 20.42 -8.65
C SER A 68 -1.57 20.58 -8.01
N SER A 69 -0.49 20.03 -8.59
CA SER A 69 0.85 20.07 -7.98
C SER A 69 1.97 20.12 -9.01
N ARG A 70 2.85 21.12 -8.88
CA ARG A 70 4.08 21.24 -9.70
C ARG A 70 5.05 20.08 -9.47
N LEU A 71 5.08 19.51 -8.26
CA LEU A 71 5.89 18.34 -7.95
C LEU A 71 5.43 17.14 -8.79
N TRP A 72 4.12 16.87 -8.77
CA TRP A 72 3.53 15.73 -9.50
C TRP A 72 3.48 15.98 -11.01
N GLN A 73 3.35 17.23 -11.45
CA GLN A 73 3.54 17.60 -12.86
C GLN A 73 4.95 17.24 -13.34
N ASN A 74 5.99 17.55 -12.57
CA ASN A 74 7.35 17.17 -12.95
C ASN A 74 7.57 15.65 -12.93
N TYR A 75 6.91 14.95 -12.00
CA TYR A 75 7.04 13.50 -11.85
C TYR A 75 6.33 12.71 -12.96
N PHE A 76 5.11 13.09 -13.33
CA PHE A 76 4.28 12.35 -14.29
C PHE A 76 4.13 13.02 -15.66
N GLY A 77 4.21 14.35 -15.73
CA GLY A 77 3.83 15.13 -16.92
C GLY A 77 4.79 15.05 -18.10
N LEU A 78 5.96 14.41 -17.93
CA LEU A 78 6.96 14.26 -19.00
C LEU A 78 6.76 12.99 -19.84
N SER A 79 5.85 12.10 -19.45
CA SER A 79 5.57 10.84 -20.16
C SER A 79 4.14 10.79 -20.68
N PRO A 80 3.88 10.15 -21.84
CA PRO A 80 2.52 9.87 -22.30
C PRO A 80 1.76 9.07 -21.23
N LEU A 81 0.60 9.58 -20.82
CA LEU A 81 -0.20 8.98 -19.74
C LEU A 81 -0.90 7.69 -20.16
N ASP A 82 -1.12 7.50 -21.46
CA ASP A 82 -1.75 6.33 -22.07
C ASP A 82 -0.76 5.18 -22.35
N ARG A 83 0.52 5.38 -22.06
CA ARG A 83 1.56 4.36 -22.24
C ARG A 83 1.40 3.24 -21.23
N ILE A 84 1.28 2.01 -21.72
CA ILE A 84 1.36 0.78 -20.94
C ILE A 84 2.78 0.22 -21.00
N SER A 85 3.33 -0.11 -19.83
CA SER A 85 4.61 -0.80 -19.69
C SER A 85 4.35 -2.28 -19.46
N ILE A 86 4.99 -3.15 -20.26
CA ILE A 86 4.92 -4.60 -20.10
C ILE A 86 6.33 -5.10 -19.76
N THR A 87 6.49 -5.80 -18.64
CA THR A 87 7.80 -6.27 -18.16
C THR A 87 7.72 -7.68 -17.59
N PRO A 88 8.76 -8.51 -17.75
CA PRO A 88 8.77 -9.86 -17.17
C PRO A 88 8.94 -9.86 -15.65
N SER A 89 9.39 -8.75 -15.06
CA SER A 89 9.60 -8.58 -13.61
C SER A 89 8.83 -7.36 -13.08
N ILE A 90 8.63 -7.30 -11.76
CA ILE A 90 7.92 -6.21 -11.09
C ILE A 90 8.55 -4.85 -11.47
N PRO A 91 7.75 -3.88 -11.96
CA PRO A 91 8.29 -2.58 -12.34
C PRO A 91 9.01 -1.87 -11.19
N PRO A 92 10.11 -1.13 -11.46
CA PRO A 92 10.94 -0.50 -10.42
C PRO A 92 10.16 0.39 -9.44
N VAL A 93 9.09 1.04 -9.89
CA VAL A 93 8.23 1.88 -9.04
C VAL A 93 7.46 1.06 -7.98
N TYR A 94 7.24 -0.23 -8.17
CA TYR A 94 6.68 -1.11 -7.13
C TYR A 94 7.80 -1.89 -6.43
N ALA A 95 8.78 -2.40 -7.17
CA ALA A 95 9.89 -3.20 -6.65
C ALA A 95 10.65 -2.51 -5.50
N CYS A 96 10.94 -1.22 -5.61
CA CYS A 96 11.66 -0.47 -4.56
C CYS A 96 10.86 -0.25 -3.25
N ARG A 97 9.65 -0.80 -3.16
CA ARG A 97 8.75 -0.78 -2.00
C ARG A 97 8.57 -2.17 -1.38
N MET A 98 9.21 -3.16 -1.97
CA MET A 98 9.24 -4.55 -1.55
C MET A 98 10.66 -4.90 -1.10
N PRO A 99 10.84 -5.83 -0.16
CA PRO A 99 12.16 -6.27 0.30
C PRO A 99 12.84 -7.23 -0.71
N LEU A 100 12.79 -6.94 -2.01
CA LEU A 100 13.31 -7.84 -3.05
C LEU A 100 14.84 -7.99 -3.00
N ASP A 101 15.56 -6.90 -2.71
CA ASP A 101 17.03 -6.92 -2.58
C ASP A 101 17.51 -7.48 -1.22
N ARG A 102 16.57 -7.68 -0.28
CA ARG A 102 16.82 -8.14 1.09
C ARG A 102 15.70 -9.05 1.55
N PRO A 103 15.49 -10.20 0.89
CA PRO A 103 14.33 -11.06 1.11
C PRO A 103 14.22 -11.54 2.56
N GLN A 104 15.34 -11.63 3.29
CA GLN A 104 15.38 -11.94 4.72
C GLN A 104 14.62 -10.92 5.59
N GLU A 105 14.42 -9.68 5.14
CA GLU A 105 13.63 -8.69 5.87
C GLU A 105 12.13 -9.02 5.83
N MET A 106 11.66 -9.81 4.86
CA MET A 106 10.24 -10.14 4.72
C MET A 106 9.74 -11.05 5.85
N PRO A 107 10.35 -12.23 6.12
CA PRO A 107 10.01 -13.06 7.28
C PRO A 107 10.08 -12.32 8.63
N ILE A 108 11.09 -11.45 8.81
CA ILE A 108 11.28 -10.71 10.07
C ILE A 108 10.11 -9.74 10.34
N ASN A 109 9.55 -9.17 9.27
CA ASN A 109 8.52 -8.14 9.36
C ASN A 109 7.09 -8.67 9.16
N SER A 110 6.95 -9.88 8.61
CA SER A 110 5.66 -10.50 8.30
C SER A 110 4.75 -10.70 9.52
N PRO A 111 5.25 -11.13 10.70
CA PRO A 111 4.44 -11.26 11.90
C PRO A 111 3.72 -9.95 12.29
N ASP A 112 4.43 -8.82 12.23
CA ASP A 112 3.88 -7.50 12.57
C ASP A 112 2.79 -7.06 11.59
N LEU A 113 2.86 -7.55 10.36
CA LEU A 113 1.89 -7.31 9.30
C LEU A 113 0.73 -8.33 9.35
N GLY A 114 0.78 -9.32 10.24
CA GLY A 114 -0.18 -10.41 10.30
C GLY A 114 -0.13 -11.32 9.07
N LEU A 115 1.05 -11.46 8.48
CA LEU A 115 1.35 -12.36 7.38
C LEU A 115 2.08 -13.61 7.90
N PRO A 116 2.07 -14.73 7.16
CA PRO A 116 2.83 -15.93 7.51
C PRO A 116 4.34 -15.65 7.62
N ASP A 117 5.01 -16.37 8.53
CA ASP A 117 6.45 -16.21 8.77
C ASP A 117 7.30 -16.71 7.59
N ASP A 118 6.77 -17.64 6.81
CA ASP A 118 7.36 -18.22 5.61
C ASP A 118 6.91 -17.52 4.32
N LEU A 119 6.32 -16.32 4.42
CA LEU A 119 5.90 -15.55 3.26
C LEU A 119 7.07 -15.33 2.28
N ASP A 120 6.85 -15.73 1.03
CA ASP A 120 7.74 -15.51 -0.11
C ASP A 120 7.12 -14.59 -1.18
N ASP A 121 5.89 -14.13 -0.98
CA ASP A 121 5.13 -13.29 -1.90
C ASP A 121 5.34 -11.77 -1.64
N PRO A 122 6.09 -11.06 -2.51
CA PRO A 122 6.33 -9.63 -2.35
C PRO A 122 5.10 -8.75 -2.60
N ILE A 123 4.12 -9.24 -3.38
CA ILE A 123 2.86 -8.52 -3.64
C ILE A 123 1.99 -8.55 -2.39
N ALA A 124 1.81 -9.71 -1.77
CA ALA A 124 1.11 -9.83 -0.49
C ALA A 124 1.77 -8.97 0.59
N TYR A 125 3.11 -8.94 0.65
CA TYR A 125 3.84 -8.11 1.59
C TYR A 125 3.60 -6.60 1.37
N VAL A 126 3.70 -6.11 0.13
CA VAL A 126 3.53 -4.67 -0.13
C VAL A 126 2.07 -4.23 0.05
N ALA A 127 1.12 -5.08 -0.31
CA ALA A 127 -0.31 -4.83 -0.12
C ALA A 127 -0.68 -4.64 1.35
N ARG A 128 0.06 -5.30 2.25
CA ARG A 128 -0.11 -5.20 3.70
C ARG A 128 0.66 -4.04 4.33
N SER A 129 1.89 -3.82 3.87
CA SER A 129 2.79 -2.82 4.45
C SER A 129 2.57 -1.39 3.92
N GLY A 130 1.85 -1.25 2.81
CA GLY A 130 1.63 0.04 2.13
C GLY A 130 2.82 0.52 1.31
N GLY A 131 3.93 -0.24 1.28
CA GLY A 131 5.12 0.09 0.49
C GLY A 131 5.82 1.40 0.89
N TYR A 132 5.63 1.85 2.14
CA TYR A 132 6.09 3.16 2.59
C TYR A 132 7.61 3.33 2.57
N ARG A 133 8.08 4.45 2.01
CA ARG A 133 9.46 4.91 2.19
C ARG A 133 9.46 6.16 3.06
N ARG A 134 10.49 6.33 3.91
CA ARG A 134 10.52 7.37 4.98
C ARG A 134 10.27 8.83 4.52
N LYS A 135 10.32 9.12 3.22
CA LYS A 135 10.26 10.48 2.67
C LYS A 135 9.35 10.64 1.47
N ASP A 136 8.59 9.62 1.05
CA ASP A 136 7.70 9.75 -0.10
C ASP A 136 6.23 9.83 0.30
N ASP A 137 5.50 10.63 -0.47
CA ASP A 137 4.05 10.84 -0.36
C ASP A 137 3.30 9.83 -1.23
N LEU A 138 3.79 8.58 -1.28
CA LEU A 138 3.27 7.51 -2.13
C LEU A 138 2.78 6.34 -1.28
N ASP A 139 1.62 5.80 -1.65
CA ASP A 139 1.00 4.62 -1.06
C ASP A 139 0.90 3.52 -2.11
N VAL A 140 1.20 2.28 -1.74
CA VAL A 140 0.79 1.10 -2.51
C VAL A 140 -0.36 0.42 -1.78
N PHE A 141 -1.42 0.07 -2.50
CA PHE A 141 -2.59 -0.60 -1.92
C PHE A 141 -3.20 -1.56 -2.94
N PRO A 142 -3.84 -2.66 -2.48
CA PRO A 142 -4.32 -3.70 -3.38
C PRO A 142 -5.69 -3.37 -3.97
N GLU A 143 -5.95 -3.91 -5.15
CA GLU A 143 -7.29 -4.33 -5.58
C GLU A 143 -7.51 -5.76 -5.09
N LEU A 144 -8.70 -6.04 -4.56
CA LEU A 144 -9.02 -7.32 -3.91
C LEU A 144 -10.26 -7.95 -4.53
N GLU A 145 -10.30 -9.27 -4.56
CA GLU A 145 -11.55 -10.03 -4.62
C GLU A 145 -12.30 -9.90 -3.27
N PRO A 146 -13.63 -9.87 -3.28
CA PRO A 146 -14.40 -9.91 -2.05
C PRO A 146 -14.26 -11.27 -1.35
N ASP A 147 -14.41 -11.27 -0.02
CA ASP A 147 -14.51 -12.50 0.76
C ASP A 147 -15.88 -13.19 0.57
N ALA A 148 -16.07 -14.32 1.27
CA ALA A 148 -17.30 -15.11 1.18
C ALA A 148 -18.57 -14.35 1.62
N ASP A 149 -18.44 -13.25 2.37
CA ASP A 149 -19.52 -12.38 2.82
C ASP A 149 -19.69 -11.14 1.93
N ASP A 150 -19.06 -11.12 0.75
CA ASP A 150 -19.03 -9.98 -0.18
C ASP A 150 -18.38 -8.71 0.44
N ARG A 151 -17.36 -8.90 1.28
CA ARG A 151 -16.63 -7.82 1.95
C ARG A 151 -15.20 -7.72 1.45
N TYR A 152 -14.69 -6.49 1.45
CA TYR A 152 -13.29 -6.21 1.12
C TYR A 152 -12.56 -5.75 2.37
N ARG A 153 -11.44 -6.40 2.69
CA ARG A 153 -10.66 -6.09 3.90
C ARG A 153 -9.24 -5.66 3.56
N PHE A 154 -8.98 -4.37 3.74
CA PHE A 154 -7.66 -3.77 3.58
C PHE A 154 -6.96 -3.69 4.92
N PHE A 155 -5.64 -3.76 4.91
CA PHE A 155 -4.82 -3.60 6.10
C PHE A 155 -3.83 -2.47 5.91
N PHE A 156 -3.56 -1.75 6.99
CA PHE A 156 -2.68 -0.59 6.95
C PHE A 156 -2.05 -0.33 8.31
N GLY A 157 -0.91 0.36 8.29
CA GLY A 157 -0.29 0.92 9.47
C GLY A 157 -0.65 2.38 9.69
N LEU A 158 -0.65 2.83 10.95
CA LEU A 158 -0.81 4.25 11.28
C LEU A 158 0.53 4.97 11.25
N SER A 159 0.54 6.18 10.68
CA SER A 159 1.70 7.06 10.69
C SER A 159 1.65 8.06 11.85
N GLY A 160 2.79 8.66 12.21
CA GLY A 160 2.84 9.73 13.22
C GLY A 160 2.64 9.29 14.67
N LEU A 161 2.66 7.97 14.97
CA LEU A 161 2.52 7.47 16.35
C LEU A 161 3.59 8.04 17.29
N HIS A 162 4.81 8.24 16.80
CA HIS A 162 5.93 8.82 17.55
C HIS A 162 5.77 10.33 17.88
N LEU A 163 4.76 10.98 17.32
CA LEU A 163 4.46 12.39 17.58
C LEU A 163 3.43 12.55 18.71
N LEU A 164 2.94 11.45 19.28
CA LEU A 164 1.98 11.46 20.37
C LEU A 164 2.69 11.81 21.68
N ALA A 165 2.17 12.82 22.39
CA ALA A 165 2.82 13.41 23.57
C ALA A 165 2.99 12.44 24.76
N ASN A 166 2.22 11.37 24.79
CA ASN A 166 2.32 10.29 25.77
C ASN A 166 2.14 8.99 25.00
N GLU A 167 3.12 8.10 24.98
CA GLU A 167 2.98 6.83 24.26
C GLU A 167 2.61 5.68 25.17
N ARG A 168 2.86 5.80 26.49
CA ARG A 168 2.55 4.76 27.47
C ARG A 168 1.05 4.45 27.51
N TRP A 169 0.19 5.45 27.31
CA TRP A 169 -1.24 5.20 27.29
C TRP A 169 -1.67 4.28 26.13
N LEU A 170 -0.94 4.26 24.99
CA LEU A 170 -1.24 3.33 23.90
C LEU A 170 -1.09 1.89 24.37
N GLU A 171 0.00 1.58 25.08
CA GLU A 171 0.26 0.24 25.63
C GLU A 171 -0.79 -0.15 26.66
N ASP A 172 -1.17 0.79 27.54
CA ASP A 172 -2.11 0.52 28.62
C ASP A 172 -3.58 0.45 28.16
N THR A 173 -3.93 1.08 27.03
CA THR A 173 -5.34 1.29 26.67
C THR A 173 -5.76 0.66 25.35
N VAL A 174 -4.90 0.66 24.35
CA VAL A 174 -5.26 0.23 23.00
C VAL A 174 -5.19 -1.29 22.92
N ARG A 175 -6.22 -1.91 22.32
CA ARG A 175 -6.37 -3.36 22.19
C ARG A 175 -6.77 -3.73 20.76
N ALA A 176 -6.46 -4.97 20.38
CA ALA A 176 -7.00 -5.55 19.17
C ALA A 176 -8.55 -5.61 19.29
N GLY A 177 -9.23 -5.31 18.19
CA GLY A 177 -10.69 -5.17 18.11
C GLY A 177 -11.20 -3.74 18.35
N ASP A 178 -10.38 -2.84 18.90
CA ASP A 178 -10.80 -1.46 19.13
C ASP A 178 -11.11 -0.74 17.81
N ARG A 179 -12.16 0.08 17.84
CA ARG A 179 -12.65 0.83 16.67
C ARG A 179 -11.91 2.14 16.49
N LEU A 180 -11.77 2.53 15.23
CA LEU A 180 -11.22 3.82 14.83
C LEU A 180 -12.28 4.67 14.16
N ILE A 181 -12.25 5.97 14.43
CA ILE A 181 -12.91 7.00 13.61
C ILE A 181 -11.82 7.90 13.03
N ILE A 182 -12.11 8.56 11.91
CA ILE A 182 -11.16 9.49 11.29
C ILE A 182 -11.74 10.89 11.11
N HIS A 183 -10.91 11.91 11.28
CA HIS A 183 -11.18 13.28 10.86
C HIS A 183 -10.05 13.73 9.91
N GLY A 184 -10.36 13.88 8.62
CA GLY A 184 -9.34 13.95 7.60
C GLY A 184 -8.47 12.69 7.63
N ARG A 185 -7.14 12.84 7.67
CA ARG A 185 -6.23 11.71 7.89
C ARG A 185 -6.04 11.32 9.36
N GLY A 186 -6.48 12.16 10.30
CA GLY A 186 -6.26 11.91 11.72
C GLY A 186 -7.08 10.72 12.20
N ALA A 187 -6.42 9.67 12.68
CA ALA A 187 -7.07 8.52 13.31
C ALA A 187 -7.34 8.82 14.79
N ILE A 188 -8.54 8.52 15.25
CA ILE A 188 -8.97 8.70 16.63
C ILE A 188 -9.42 7.34 17.17
N HIS A 189 -8.89 6.97 18.33
CA HIS A 189 -9.26 5.77 19.04
C HIS A 189 -10.66 5.96 19.64
N GLN A 190 -11.66 5.25 19.11
CA GLN A 190 -13.06 5.50 19.48
C GLN A 190 -13.36 5.30 20.98
N PRO A 191 -12.82 4.27 21.66
CA PRO A 191 -13.06 4.08 23.10
C PRO A 191 -12.58 5.24 23.99
N THR A 192 -11.50 5.93 23.61
CA THR A 192 -10.89 6.99 24.44
C THR A 192 -11.08 8.40 23.89
N GLY A 193 -11.46 8.54 22.62
CA GLY A 193 -11.52 9.83 21.91
C GLY A 193 -10.15 10.45 21.64
N GLN A 194 -9.05 9.73 21.87
CA GLN A 194 -7.69 10.26 21.72
C GLN A 194 -7.16 10.05 20.29
N PRO A 195 -6.42 11.03 19.72
CA PRO A 195 -5.73 10.84 18.45
C PRO A 195 -4.66 9.74 18.54
N ILE A 196 -4.60 8.87 17.54
CA ILE A 196 -3.64 7.76 17.44
C ILE A 196 -2.94 7.70 16.09
N GLY A 197 -2.46 8.86 15.63
CA GLY A 197 -1.70 8.97 14.39
C GLY A 197 -2.57 9.28 13.17
N SER A 198 -2.15 8.82 11.99
CA SER A 198 -2.83 9.14 10.73
C SER A 198 -2.92 7.96 9.78
N VAL A 199 -4.08 7.81 9.16
CA VAL A 199 -4.37 6.79 8.15
C VAL A 199 -3.69 7.13 6.81
N PRO A 200 -3.43 6.13 5.96
CA PRO A 200 -3.06 6.34 4.56
C PRO A 200 -4.08 7.17 3.80
N GLY A 201 -3.67 7.86 2.74
CA GLY A 201 -4.58 8.69 1.95
C GLY A 201 -5.69 7.88 1.26
N TYR A 202 -5.39 6.66 0.82
CA TYR A 202 -6.41 5.77 0.22
C TYR A 202 -7.50 5.36 1.21
N ILE A 203 -7.16 5.21 2.50
CA ILE A 203 -8.14 4.90 3.56
C ILE A 203 -9.02 6.12 3.85
N GLN A 204 -8.42 7.32 3.91
CA GLN A 204 -9.18 8.56 4.03
C GLN A 204 -10.16 8.71 2.86
N ALA A 205 -9.69 8.49 1.62
CA ALA A 205 -10.54 8.58 0.42
C ALA A 205 -11.71 7.60 0.50
N LEU A 206 -11.43 6.33 0.86
CA LEU A 206 -12.43 5.28 0.99
C LEU A 206 -13.53 5.62 2.01
N VAL A 207 -13.15 6.11 3.21
CA VAL A 207 -14.12 6.53 4.24
C VAL A 207 -14.87 7.80 3.82
N THR A 208 -14.24 8.71 3.08
CA THR A 208 -14.91 9.93 2.60
C THR A 208 -15.96 9.60 1.54
N GLU A 209 -15.65 8.69 0.62
CA GLU A 209 -16.58 8.24 -0.43
C GLU A 209 -17.72 7.39 0.16
N HIS A 210 -17.42 6.57 1.19
CA HIS A 210 -18.36 5.58 1.72
C HIS A 210 -18.42 5.56 3.27
N PRO A 211 -18.81 6.66 3.93
CA PRO A 211 -18.64 6.83 5.38
C PRO A 211 -19.44 5.85 6.25
N THR A 212 -20.57 5.34 5.76
CA THR A 212 -21.44 4.38 6.47
C THR A 212 -21.09 2.92 6.20
N ASN A 213 -20.23 2.66 5.21
CA ASN A 213 -19.97 1.32 4.68
C ASN A 213 -18.53 0.85 4.93
N VAL A 214 -17.72 1.70 5.57
CA VAL A 214 -16.34 1.39 5.92
C VAL A 214 -16.22 1.35 7.44
N THR A 215 -15.80 0.20 7.96
CA THR A 215 -15.48 0.05 9.38
C THR A 215 -13.97 -0.05 9.56
N LEU A 216 -13.42 0.78 10.44
CA LEU A 216 -12.00 0.76 10.79
C LEU A 216 -11.79 0.12 12.17
N GLN A 217 -10.76 -0.72 12.28
CA GLN A 217 -10.41 -1.35 13.55
C GLN A 217 -8.91 -1.60 13.70
N ILE A 218 -8.48 -1.77 14.94
CA ILE A 218 -7.15 -2.23 15.28
C ILE A 218 -7.15 -3.75 15.22
N GLU A 219 -6.28 -4.31 14.40
CA GLU A 219 -6.12 -5.75 14.22
C GLU A 219 -5.09 -6.31 15.19
N ARG A 220 -4.01 -5.54 15.39
CA ARG A 220 -2.89 -5.97 16.21
C ARG A 220 -2.17 -4.78 16.80
N VAL A 221 -1.72 -4.96 18.03
CA VAL A 221 -0.75 -4.10 18.71
C VAL A 221 0.57 -4.86 18.74
N ASN A 222 1.59 -4.35 18.07
CA ASN A 222 2.91 -4.97 18.00
C ASN A 222 3.87 -4.32 19.00
N ASP A 223 4.83 -5.11 19.47
CA ASP A 223 5.87 -4.66 20.41
C ASP A 223 6.93 -3.76 19.73
N ALA A 224 6.84 -3.55 18.41
CA ALA A 224 7.77 -2.76 17.64
C ALA A 224 7.72 -1.26 18.01
N PHE A 225 8.81 -0.77 18.61
CA PHE A 225 8.99 0.64 19.00
C PHE A 225 8.95 1.61 17.79
N PHE A 226 8.08 2.63 17.87
CA PHE A 226 7.99 3.82 16.99
C PHE A 226 7.90 3.59 15.47
N THR A 227 7.38 2.45 15.01
CA THR A 227 7.19 2.22 13.57
C THR A 227 5.72 2.37 13.17
N LYS A 228 5.46 2.54 11.85
CA LYS A 228 4.10 2.40 11.29
C LYS A 228 3.48 1.02 11.54
N ARG A 229 4.28 0.07 12.02
CA ARG A 229 3.87 -1.30 12.34
C ARG A 229 3.49 -1.45 13.81
N LYS A 230 3.64 -0.45 14.69
CA LYS A 230 3.20 -0.55 16.10
C LYS A 230 1.72 -0.91 16.20
N LEU A 231 0.90 -0.36 15.30
CA LEU A 231 -0.51 -0.72 15.16
C LEU A 231 -0.77 -1.19 13.73
N LEU A 232 -1.19 -2.44 13.59
CA LEU A 232 -1.81 -2.92 12.38
C LEU A 232 -3.31 -2.68 12.49
N CYS A 233 -3.86 -2.01 11.51
CA CYS A 233 -5.27 -1.69 11.42
C CYS A 233 -5.87 -2.34 10.17
N SER A 234 -7.20 -2.39 10.11
CA SER A 234 -7.91 -2.74 8.89
C SER A 234 -9.06 -1.78 8.59
N ALA A 235 -9.43 -1.76 7.31
CA ALA A 235 -10.65 -1.18 6.80
C ALA A 235 -11.47 -2.30 6.16
N THR A 236 -12.66 -2.56 6.71
CA THR A 236 -13.62 -3.50 6.14
C THR A 236 -14.70 -2.72 5.41
N CYS A 237 -14.85 -2.99 4.12
CA CYS A 237 -15.85 -2.41 3.24
C CYS A 237 -17.00 -3.39 3.04
N SER A 238 -18.24 -2.91 3.10
CA SER A 238 -19.43 -3.76 2.93
C SER A 238 -20.48 -3.07 2.06
N ASN A 239 -21.12 -3.83 1.19
CA ASN A 239 -22.18 -3.35 0.27
C ASN A 239 -21.69 -2.37 -0.82
N PHE A 240 -20.41 -2.41 -1.18
CA PHE A 240 -19.86 -1.71 -2.36
C PHE A 240 -18.52 -2.32 -2.76
N THR A 241 -18.14 -2.14 -4.03
CA THR A 241 -16.80 -2.47 -4.53
C THR A 241 -15.87 -1.26 -4.39
N PRO A 242 -14.78 -1.34 -3.62
CA PRO A 242 -13.80 -0.27 -3.49
C PRO A 242 -13.10 0.05 -4.82
N PHE A 243 -12.66 1.30 -4.98
CA PHE A 243 -11.72 1.72 -6.04
C PHE A 243 -12.22 1.53 -7.48
N ILE A 244 -13.53 1.60 -7.70
CA ILE A 244 -14.15 1.52 -9.05
C ILE A 244 -14.49 2.89 -9.65
N SER A 245 -14.24 3.98 -8.92
CA SER A 245 -14.60 5.32 -9.38
C SER A 245 -13.76 5.72 -10.61
N ALA A 246 -14.19 6.76 -11.32
CA ALA A 246 -13.53 7.20 -12.54
C ALA A 246 -12.03 7.50 -12.36
N LEU A 247 -11.58 7.84 -11.14
CA LEU A 247 -10.17 8.12 -10.83
C LEU A 247 -9.27 6.89 -10.96
N TYR A 248 -9.80 5.68 -10.76
CA TYR A 248 -9.04 4.43 -10.75
C TYR A 248 -8.99 3.76 -12.12
N LEU A 249 -9.74 4.27 -13.11
CA LEU A 249 -9.76 3.72 -14.46
C LEU A 249 -8.42 3.96 -15.17
N PRO A 250 -7.83 2.94 -15.82
CA PRO A 250 -6.62 3.09 -16.62
C PRO A 250 -6.77 4.14 -17.73
N ILE A 251 -5.71 4.91 -17.94
CA ILE A 251 -5.53 5.71 -19.15
C ILE A 251 -4.73 4.81 -20.10
N GLY A 252 -5.39 4.25 -21.12
CA GLY A 252 -4.79 3.27 -22.03
C GLY A 252 -5.37 1.87 -21.89
N ASP A 253 -4.95 0.96 -22.77
CA ASP A 253 -5.42 -0.43 -22.79
C ASP A 253 -4.55 -1.33 -21.91
N LEU A 254 -4.78 -1.24 -20.59
CA LEU A 254 -4.00 -2.01 -19.61
C LEU A 254 -4.24 -3.52 -19.75
N ASP A 255 -5.48 -3.92 -20.06
CA ASP A 255 -5.88 -5.32 -20.19
C ASP A 255 -5.43 -5.95 -21.52
N GLY A 256 -5.04 -5.13 -22.50
CA GLY A 256 -4.57 -5.59 -23.81
C GLY A 256 -5.70 -6.17 -24.67
N ASN A 257 -6.91 -5.63 -24.55
CA ASN A 257 -8.09 -6.08 -25.28
C ASN A 257 -8.20 -5.43 -26.69
N ARG A 258 -7.09 -5.04 -27.31
CA ARG A 258 -7.05 -4.41 -28.65
C ARG A 258 -6.16 -5.14 -29.64
#